data_AF-A0A222EYP2-F1
#
_entry.id   AF-A0A222EYP2-F1
#
_cell.length_a   1.000
_cell.length_b   1.000
_cell.length_c   1.000
_cell.angle_alpha   90.00
_cell.angle_beta   90.00
_cell.angle_gamma   90.00
#
_symmetry.space_group_name_H-M   'P 1'
#
loop_
_entity.id
_entity.type
_entity.pdbx_description
1 polymer ?
#
loop_
_entity_poly.entity_id
_entity_poly.type
_entity_poly.pdbx_seq_one_letter_code
_entity_poly.pdbx_strand_id
1 'polypeptide(L)'
;MPIVIAQDRLSRLVADRFAFLCAIWLHLAVYALLAELSTAPTRTPSSPAPVEVEIIRPDLSHPGPSIQPNNSEPSDPLPRPDERGLPVTTGPPEDREAGDTWIRAETFLAASVLADPRSRQARRALSTLVGADRREQVCALEAMEQLRQGKPGFRPTRLAPHAFRNARIRDGMIVVTAGAVRSQRQWYEIAYRCRLDPEGRQVVGFEYALGATIERALWDAHGLAPVH
;
A
#
# COMPACT_ATOMS: atom_id res chain seq x y z
N MET A 1 -52.71 -3.90 -24.70
CA MET A 1 -51.25 -4.09 -24.48
C MET A 1 -50.39 -2.81 -24.42
N PRO A 2 -50.65 -1.69 -25.13
CA PRO A 2 -49.73 -0.53 -25.09
C PRO A 2 -49.79 0.30 -23.79
N ILE A 3 -50.92 0.29 -23.07
CA ILE A 3 -51.13 1.07 -21.86
C ILE A 3 -50.30 0.56 -20.67
N VAL A 4 -50.12 -0.76 -20.55
CA VAL A 4 -49.36 -1.39 -19.45
C VAL A 4 -47.86 -1.11 -19.56
N ILE A 5 -47.32 -1.05 -20.78
CA ILE A 5 -45.90 -0.76 -21.04
C ILE A 5 -45.57 0.71 -20.74
N ALA A 6 -46.51 1.63 -20.97
CA ALA A 6 -46.34 3.05 -20.63
C ALA A 6 -46.34 3.29 -19.11
N GLN A 7 -47.16 2.55 -18.36
CA GLN A 7 -47.18 2.62 -16.89
C GLN A 7 -45.89 2.08 -16.25
N ASP A 8 -45.32 0.98 -16.79
CA ASP A 8 -44.05 0.41 -16.29
C ASP A 8 -42.84 1.31 -16.59
N ARG A 9 -42.84 2.06 -17.70
CA ARG A 9 -41.79 3.05 -17.97
C ARG A 9 -41.89 4.27 -17.06
N LEU A 10 -43.11 4.72 -16.76
CA LEU A 10 -43.32 5.88 -15.89
C LEU A 10 -42.95 5.57 -14.43
N SER A 11 -43.28 4.37 -13.93
CA SER A 11 -42.92 3.93 -12.58
C SER A 11 -41.41 3.80 -12.38
N ARG A 12 -40.67 3.25 -13.37
CA ARG A 12 -39.20 3.16 -13.31
C ARG A 12 -38.52 4.53 -13.38
N LEU A 13 -39.02 5.44 -14.22
CA LEU A 13 -38.53 6.83 -14.26
C LEU A 13 -38.74 7.54 -12.92
N VAL A 14 -39.90 7.37 -12.28
CA VAL A 14 -40.17 7.95 -10.96
C VAL A 14 -39.27 7.32 -9.89
N ALA A 15 -39.06 6.01 -9.91
CA ALA A 15 -38.19 5.32 -8.96
C ALA A 15 -36.71 5.74 -9.08
N ASP A 16 -36.17 5.83 -10.29
CA ASP A 16 -34.78 6.26 -10.53
C ASP A 16 -34.57 7.73 -10.15
N ARG A 17 -35.53 8.61 -10.49
CA ARG A 17 -35.46 10.01 -10.08
C ARG A 17 -35.63 10.17 -8.58
N PHE A 18 -36.46 9.35 -7.94
CA PHE A 18 -36.64 9.36 -6.49
C PHE A 18 -35.37 8.92 -5.76
N ALA A 19 -34.75 7.82 -6.19
CA ALA A 19 -33.49 7.35 -5.61
C ALA A 19 -32.37 8.41 -5.76
N PHE A 20 -32.29 9.05 -6.94
CA PHE A 20 -31.33 10.13 -7.18
C PHE A 20 -31.59 11.37 -6.31
N LEU A 21 -32.85 11.77 -6.13
CA LEU A 21 -33.23 12.88 -5.25
C LEU A 21 -32.95 12.55 -3.79
N CYS A 22 -33.27 11.34 -3.32
CA CYS A 22 -32.93 10.87 -1.98
C CYS A 22 -31.42 10.87 -1.74
N ALA A 23 -30.63 10.42 -2.72
CA ALA A 23 -29.18 10.45 -2.63
C ALA A 23 -28.64 11.89 -2.54
N ILE A 24 -29.13 12.82 -3.37
CA ILE A 24 -28.75 14.24 -3.28
C ILE A 24 -29.08 14.80 -1.89
N TRP A 25 -30.30 14.57 -1.40
CA TRP A 25 -30.72 15.05 -0.08
C TRP A 25 -29.88 14.46 1.05
N LEU A 26 -29.54 13.18 0.98
CA LEU A 26 -28.66 12.53 1.95
C LEU A 26 -27.26 13.16 1.94
N HIS A 27 -26.68 13.39 0.76
CA HIS A 27 -25.37 14.04 0.65
C HIS A 27 -25.40 15.49 1.16
N LEU A 28 -26.47 16.25 0.87
CA LEU A 28 -26.64 17.60 1.39
C LEU A 28 -26.78 17.63 2.92
N ALA A 29 -27.53 16.68 3.50
CA ALA A 29 -27.68 16.55 4.94
C ALA A 29 -26.34 16.19 5.63
N VAL A 30 -25.59 15.23 5.07
CA VAL A 30 -24.25 14.87 5.56
C VAL A 30 -23.29 16.06 5.45
N TYR A 31 -23.31 16.79 4.33
CA TYR A 31 -22.48 17.97 4.14
C TYR A 31 -22.80 19.07 5.17
N ALA A 32 -24.08 19.36 5.41
CA ALA A 32 -24.50 20.33 6.41
C ALA A 32 -24.06 19.94 7.83
N LEU A 33 -24.23 18.67 8.21
CA LEU A 33 -23.77 18.15 9.50
C LEU A 33 -22.25 18.30 9.67
N LEU A 34 -21.47 17.99 8.63
CA LEU A 34 -20.01 18.13 8.65
C LEU A 34 -19.59 19.60 8.72
N ALA A 35 -20.29 20.49 8.02
CA ALA A 35 -20.03 21.93 8.07
C ALA A 35 -20.25 22.50 9.49
N GLU A 36 -21.32 22.09 10.17
CA GLU A 36 -21.60 22.50 11.56
C GLU A 36 -20.53 21.99 12.53
N LEU A 37 -20.13 20.73 12.40
CA LEU A 37 -19.03 20.14 13.20
C LEU A 37 -17.70 20.87 12.97
N SER A 38 -17.44 21.33 11.75
CA SER A 38 -16.21 22.06 11.41
C SER A 38 -16.19 23.50 11.95
N THR A 39 -17.36 24.08 12.21
CA THR A 39 -17.50 25.42 12.81
C THR A 39 -17.60 25.43 14.33
N ALA A 40 -17.62 24.25 14.97
CA ALA A 40 -17.60 24.16 16.43
C ALA A 40 -16.32 24.82 16.97
N PRO A 41 -16.41 25.85 17.82
CA PRO A 41 -15.23 26.53 18.33
C PRO A 41 -14.41 25.56 19.18
N THR A 42 -13.17 25.32 18.77
CA THR A 42 -12.20 24.56 19.56
C THR A 42 -12.06 25.22 20.93
N ARG A 43 -12.48 24.54 22.00
CA ARG A 43 -12.18 25.00 23.37
C ARG A 43 -10.67 24.94 23.54
N THR A 44 -10.02 26.10 23.54
CA THR A 44 -8.62 26.23 23.93
C THR A 44 -8.50 25.76 25.38
N PRO A 45 -7.70 24.72 25.69
CA PRO A 45 -7.42 24.39 27.08
C PRO A 45 -6.71 25.58 27.73
N SER A 46 -7.16 25.99 28.92
CA SER A 46 -6.52 27.06 29.68
C SER A 46 -5.06 26.70 29.97
N SER A 47 -4.15 27.64 29.73
CA SER A 47 -2.75 27.51 30.11
C SER A 47 -2.64 27.11 31.58
N PRO A 48 -1.87 26.06 31.94
CA PRO A 48 -1.61 25.78 33.34
C PRO A 48 -0.82 26.96 33.95
N ALA A 49 -1.16 27.30 35.19
CA ALA A 49 -0.47 28.35 35.95
C ALA A 49 1.04 28.02 36.05
N PRO A 50 1.93 29.03 36.01
CA PRO A 50 3.35 28.80 36.20
C PRO A 50 3.61 28.25 37.60
N VAL A 51 4.15 27.03 37.66
CA VAL A 51 4.70 26.45 38.88
C VAL A 51 6.00 27.19 39.17
N GLU A 52 6.01 27.97 40.25
CA GLU A 52 7.22 28.59 40.79
C GLU A 52 8.11 27.47 41.35
N VAL A 53 9.24 27.23 40.69
CA VAL A 53 10.23 26.25 41.13
C VAL A 53 11.24 26.97 42.00
N GLU A 54 11.09 26.83 43.32
CA GLU A 54 12.13 27.22 44.27
C GLU A 54 13.35 26.31 44.09
N ILE A 55 14.45 26.91 43.65
CA ILE A 55 15.72 26.22 43.38
C ILE A 55 16.38 25.90 44.72
N ILE A 56 16.15 24.70 45.24
CA ILE A 56 16.96 24.14 46.32
C ILE A 56 18.34 23.81 45.74
N ARG A 57 19.37 24.56 46.15
CA ARG A 57 20.77 24.22 45.85
C ARG A 57 21.15 22.97 46.67
N PRO A 58 21.64 21.89 46.05
CA PRO A 58 22.25 20.82 46.82
C PRO A 58 23.66 21.23 47.25
N ASP A 59 23.86 21.27 48.57
CA ASP A 59 25.16 21.37 49.21
C ASP A 59 25.96 20.07 48.99
N LEU A 60 27.27 20.21 48.79
CA LEU A 60 28.23 19.15 48.58
C LEU A 60 28.60 18.54 49.93
N SER A 61 28.11 17.33 50.24
CA SER A 61 28.67 16.47 51.29
C SER A 61 28.40 14.99 51.01
N HIS A 62 29.49 14.22 50.99
CA HIS A 62 29.67 12.75 50.83
C HIS A 62 28.81 11.89 51.78
N PRO A 63 28.88 10.52 51.77
CA PRO A 63 29.32 9.52 50.77
C PRO A 63 28.26 8.40 50.54
N GLY A 64 28.48 7.48 49.58
CA GLY A 64 27.68 6.24 49.40
C GLY A 64 27.82 5.23 50.57
N PRO A 65 27.42 3.94 50.47
CA PRO A 65 26.83 3.16 49.37
C PRO A 65 25.57 2.33 49.81
N SER A 66 24.96 1.55 48.91
CA SER A 66 24.62 0.11 49.11
C SER A 66 23.74 -0.41 47.97
N ILE A 67 24.24 -1.44 47.26
CA ILE A 67 23.47 -2.25 46.31
C ILE A 67 23.08 -3.55 47.03
N GLN A 68 21.80 -3.94 46.92
CA GLN A 68 21.25 -5.30 46.70
C GLN A 68 19.82 -5.42 47.29
N PRO A 69 19.04 -6.48 47.01
CA PRO A 69 18.53 -6.96 45.71
C PRO A 69 17.00 -7.27 45.80
N ASN A 70 16.24 -7.36 44.70
CA ASN A 70 15.20 -8.41 44.65
C ASN A 70 14.64 -8.71 43.26
N ASN A 71 14.47 -10.01 43.02
CA ASN A 71 13.84 -10.63 41.85
C ASN A 71 12.32 -10.46 41.88
N SER A 72 11.69 -10.42 40.69
CA SER A 72 10.37 -11.02 40.45
C SER A 72 10.16 -11.29 38.96
N GLU A 73 9.55 -12.45 38.71
CA GLU A 73 9.52 -13.31 37.51
C GLU A 73 8.49 -12.86 36.43
N PRO A 74 8.51 -13.43 35.20
CA PRO A 74 7.77 -12.97 34.01
C PRO A 74 6.28 -13.31 34.02
N SER A 75 5.47 -12.47 33.36
CA SER A 75 4.06 -12.74 33.10
C SER A 75 3.84 -13.31 31.69
N ASP A 76 3.22 -14.49 31.67
CA ASP A 76 2.78 -15.28 30.51
C ASP A 76 1.51 -14.67 29.83
N PRO A 77 1.29 -14.80 28.51
CA PRO A 77 0.06 -14.32 27.85
C PRO A 77 -1.05 -15.39 27.78
N LEU A 78 -2.30 -14.95 28.00
CA LEU A 78 -3.54 -15.74 27.98
C LEU A 78 -3.84 -16.43 26.61
N PRO A 79 -4.52 -17.61 26.59
CA PRO A 79 -4.81 -18.37 25.37
C PRO A 79 -6.12 -17.93 24.68
N ARG A 80 -6.16 -18.05 23.35
CA ARG A 80 -7.36 -17.82 22.51
C ARG A 80 -8.20 -19.12 22.38
N PRO A 81 -9.54 -19.05 22.36
CA PRO A 81 -10.40 -20.23 22.23
C PRO A 81 -10.41 -20.83 20.82
N ASP A 82 -10.53 -22.17 20.80
CA ASP A 82 -10.63 -23.07 19.65
C ASP A 82 -11.73 -22.72 18.65
N GLU A 83 -11.38 -22.67 17.36
CA GLU A 83 -12.32 -22.93 16.26
C GLU A 83 -12.03 -24.31 15.67
N ARG A 84 -12.78 -25.31 16.12
CA ARG A 84 -12.87 -26.62 15.46
C ARG A 84 -13.85 -26.54 14.29
N GLY A 85 -13.33 -26.75 13.09
CA GLY A 85 -13.84 -27.72 12.13
C GLY A 85 -14.92 -27.29 11.13
N LEU A 86 -14.50 -26.82 9.95
CA LEU A 86 -15.13 -27.14 8.66
C LEU A 86 -14.04 -27.74 7.73
N PRO A 87 -14.33 -28.76 6.91
CA PRO A 87 -13.33 -29.40 6.06
C PRO A 87 -13.11 -28.55 4.80
N VAL A 88 -12.03 -27.76 4.77
CA VAL A 88 -11.55 -27.17 3.51
C VAL A 88 -10.63 -28.19 2.85
N THR A 89 -11.22 -29.06 2.03
CA THR A 89 -10.45 -29.74 0.98
C THR A 89 -10.28 -28.76 -0.17
N THR A 90 -9.10 -28.17 -0.22
CA THR A 90 -8.33 -27.67 -1.38
C THR A 90 -7.25 -26.82 -0.75
N GLY A 91 -6.02 -27.34 -0.76
CA GLY A 91 -4.88 -26.68 -0.13
C GLY A 91 -4.66 -25.26 -0.68
N PRO A 92 -3.91 -24.42 0.06
CA PRO A 92 -3.42 -23.16 -0.46
C PRO A 92 -2.74 -23.40 -1.82
N PRO A 93 -2.80 -22.46 -2.79
CA PRO A 93 -1.85 -22.48 -3.88
C PRO A 93 -0.47 -22.16 -3.28
N GLU A 94 0.19 -23.22 -2.81
CA GLU A 94 1.63 -23.30 -2.68
C GLU A 94 2.20 -22.84 -4.01
N ASP A 95 2.93 -21.72 -3.95
CA ASP A 95 4.12 -21.49 -4.73
C ASP A 95 4.04 -21.97 -6.19
N ARG A 96 3.09 -21.44 -6.96
CA ARG A 96 3.36 -21.23 -8.38
C ARG A 96 4.44 -20.15 -8.45
N GLU A 97 5.69 -20.59 -8.35
CA GLU A 97 6.84 -19.79 -8.75
C GLU A 97 6.55 -19.28 -10.16
N ALA A 98 6.53 -17.96 -10.34
CA ALA A 98 6.62 -17.37 -11.67
C ALA A 98 7.81 -18.04 -12.37
N GLY A 99 7.55 -18.71 -13.50
CA GLY A 99 8.35 -19.82 -14.01
C GLY A 99 9.88 -19.67 -13.99
N ASP A 100 10.54 -20.82 -13.88
CA ASP A 100 11.96 -21.19 -13.66
C ASP A 100 13.11 -20.36 -14.29
N THR A 101 12.90 -19.17 -14.83
CA THR A 101 13.98 -18.36 -15.40
C THR A 101 13.98 -16.95 -14.82
N TRP A 102 14.53 -16.84 -13.61
CA TRP A 102 14.93 -15.55 -13.04
C TRP A 102 16.04 -14.94 -13.89
N ILE A 103 15.82 -13.71 -14.35
CA ILE A 103 16.79 -12.89 -15.08
C ILE A 103 17.44 -11.94 -14.08
N ARG A 104 18.77 -11.97 -14.00
CA ARG A 104 19.57 -11.00 -13.23
C ARG A 104 19.93 -9.81 -14.13
N ALA A 105 19.61 -8.61 -13.70
CA ALA A 105 19.99 -7.40 -14.41
C ALA A 105 21.46 -7.05 -14.14
N GLU A 106 22.21 -6.77 -15.21
CA GLU A 106 23.61 -6.31 -15.14
C GLU A 106 23.71 -4.78 -15.00
N THR A 107 22.71 -4.07 -15.51
CA THR A 107 22.62 -2.61 -15.48
C THR A 107 21.29 -2.17 -14.88
N PHE A 108 21.29 -1.15 -14.02
CA PHE A 108 20.07 -0.63 -13.38
C PHE A 108 19.61 0.68 -14.03
N LEU A 109 18.32 0.76 -14.33
CA LEU A 109 17.77 1.75 -15.27
C LEU A 109 17.01 2.89 -14.59
N ALA A 110 16.47 2.66 -13.40
CA ALA A 110 15.63 3.61 -12.69
C ALA A 110 16.33 4.96 -12.47
N ALA A 111 17.61 4.95 -12.12
CA ALA A 111 18.39 6.17 -11.88
C ALA A 111 18.51 7.03 -13.16
N SER A 112 18.88 6.43 -14.29
CA SER A 112 18.99 7.14 -15.57
C SER A 112 17.63 7.63 -16.07
N VAL A 113 16.57 6.85 -15.87
CA VAL A 113 15.21 7.26 -16.25
C VAL A 113 14.76 8.45 -15.42
N LEU A 114 15.03 8.46 -14.11
CA LEU A 114 14.70 9.60 -13.24
C LEU A 114 15.56 10.84 -13.53
N ALA A 115 16.81 10.66 -13.98
CA ALA A 115 17.68 11.76 -14.38
C ALA A 115 17.20 12.47 -15.66
N ASP A 116 16.47 11.79 -16.55
CA ASP A 116 15.93 12.40 -17.77
C ASP A 116 15.05 13.63 -17.43
N PRO A 117 15.26 14.80 -18.08
CA PRO A 117 14.41 15.98 -17.93
C PRO A 117 12.91 15.76 -18.21
N ARG A 118 12.54 14.73 -18.97
CA ARG A 118 11.14 14.32 -19.23
C ARG A 118 10.50 13.70 -17.99
N SER A 119 11.28 13.11 -17.09
CA SER A 119 10.82 12.45 -15.86
C SER A 119 10.60 13.41 -14.69
N ARG A 120 10.49 14.73 -14.93
CA ARG A 120 10.24 15.73 -13.88
C ARG A 120 9.00 15.41 -13.02
N GLN A 121 7.91 14.96 -13.64
CA GLN A 121 6.69 14.62 -12.91
C GLN A 121 6.90 13.40 -12.01
N ALA A 122 7.56 12.35 -12.51
CA ALA A 122 7.90 11.17 -11.73
C ALA A 122 8.80 11.51 -10.53
N ARG A 123 9.83 12.34 -10.74
CA ARG A 123 10.68 12.83 -9.64
C ARG A 123 9.89 13.61 -8.58
N ARG A 124 8.96 14.48 -8.99
CA ARG A 124 8.08 15.22 -8.06
C ARG A 124 7.19 14.26 -7.28
N ALA A 125 6.56 13.30 -7.94
CA ALA A 125 5.75 12.29 -7.26
C ALA A 125 6.57 11.44 -6.28
N LEU A 126 7.78 11.02 -6.65
CA LEU A 126 8.66 10.28 -5.73
C LEU A 126 9.11 11.13 -4.54
N SER A 127 9.26 12.44 -4.70
CA SER A 127 9.66 13.34 -3.60
C SER A 127 8.57 13.53 -2.54
N THR A 128 7.31 13.22 -2.85
CA THR A 128 6.22 13.24 -1.87
C THR A 128 6.12 11.94 -1.08
N LEU A 129 6.89 10.91 -1.44
CA LEU A 129 6.89 9.61 -0.78
C LEU A 129 8.06 9.50 0.19
N VAL A 130 7.85 8.75 1.27
CA VAL A 130 8.85 8.55 2.34
C VAL A 130 9.12 7.07 2.56
N GLY A 131 10.29 6.77 3.11
CA GLY A 131 10.62 5.43 3.62
C GLY A 131 10.39 4.31 2.61
N ALA A 132 9.54 3.34 2.99
CA ALA A 132 9.27 2.14 2.20
C ALA A 132 8.56 2.44 0.87
N ASP A 133 7.60 3.35 0.85
CA ASP A 133 6.81 3.64 -0.35
C ASP A 133 7.68 4.18 -1.48
N ARG A 134 8.59 5.12 -1.15
CA ARG A 134 9.54 5.65 -2.14
C ARG A 134 10.43 4.54 -2.71
N ARG A 135 10.92 3.65 -1.85
CA ARG A 135 11.76 2.51 -2.26
C ARG A 135 10.99 1.54 -3.15
N GLU A 136 9.75 1.22 -2.80
CA GLU A 136 8.87 0.37 -3.62
C GLU A 136 8.63 0.97 -5.00
N GLN A 137 8.38 2.28 -5.09
CA GLN A 137 8.18 2.94 -6.38
C GLN A 137 9.44 2.95 -7.24
N VAL A 138 10.62 3.14 -6.66
CA VAL A 138 11.90 3.04 -7.39
C VAL A 138 12.10 1.61 -7.91
N CYS A 139 11.83 0.59 -7.10
CA CYS A 139 11.92 -0.80 -7.52
C CYS A 139 10.86 -1.17 -8.59
N ALA A 140 9.65 -0.62 -8.48
CA ALA A 140 8.61 -0.81 -9.49
C ALA A 140 9.00 -0.15 -10.83
N LEU A 141 9.61 1.05 -10.78
CA LEU A 141 10.17 1.69 -11.96
C LEU A 141 11.25 0.81 -12.60
N GLU A 142 12.21 0.34 -11.80
CA GLU A 142 13.26 -0.57 -12.28
C GLU A 142 12.68 -1.79 -13.00
N ALA A 143 11.74 -2.49 -12.37
CA ALA A 143 11.09 -3.67 -12.95
C ALA A 143 10.45 -3.37 -14.32
N MET A 144 9.75 -2.25 -14.43
CA MET A 144 9.10 -1.83 -15.67
C MET A 144 10.13 -1.47 -16.76
N GLU A 145 11.26 -0.86 -16.42
CA GLU A 145 12.30 -0.52 -17.38
C GLU A 145 13.06 -1.76 -17.86
N GLN A 146 13.37 -2.70 -16.94
CA GLN A 146 14.01 -3.97 -17.28
C GLN A 146 13.15 -4.78 -18.26
N LEU A 147 11.85 -4.86 -18.02
CA LEU A 147 10.92 -5.53 -18.93
C LEU A 147 10.82 -4.84 -20.28
N ARG A 148 10.85 -3.50 -20.31
CA ARG A 148 10.79 -2.72 -21.56
C ARG A 148 12.04 -2.94 -22.42
N GLN A 149 13.22 -3.04 -21.81
CA GLN A 149 14.47 -3.29 -22.51
C GLN A 149 14.64 -4.76 -22.89
N GLY A 150 14.30 -5.69 -22.00
CA GLY A 150 14.53 -7.13 -22.17
C GLY A 150 13.53 -7.85 -23.07
N LYS A 151 12.34 -7.28 -23.30
CA LYS A 151 11.29 -7.92 -24.11
C LYS A 151 10.75 -6.96 -25.18
N PRO A 152 11.16 -7.08 -26.45
CA PRO A 152 10.65 -6.25 -27.53
C PRO A 152 9.12 -6.22 -27.59
N GLY A 153 8.56 -5.01 -27.70
CA GLY A 153 7.11 -4.80 -27.73
C GLY A 153 6.44 -4.79 -26.35
N PHE A 154 7.09 -5.24 -25.27
CA PHE A 154 6.54 -5.12 -23.93
C PHE A 154 6.64 -3.67 -23.45
N ARG A 155 5.49 -3.04 -23.24
CA ARG A 155 5.35 -1.64 -22.83
C ARG A 155 4.63 -1.60 -21.47
N PRO A 156 5.36 -1.72 -20.35
CA PRO A 156 4.74 -1.66 -19.03
C PRO A 156 4.11 -0.29 -18.78
N THR A 157 2.87 -0.29 -18.31
CA THR A 157 2.13 0.94 -17.96
C THR A 157 1.76 1.01 -16.50
N ARG A 158 1.78 -0.13 -15.80
CA ARG A 158 1.43 -0.23 -14.37
C ARG A 158 2.06 -1.48 -13.78
N LEU A 159 2.48 -1.39 -12.53
CA LEU A 159 2.94 -2.50 -11.74
C LEU A 159 2.21 -2.48 -10.40
N ALA A 160 1.66 -3.63 -10.00
CA ALA A 160 0.98 -3.86 -8.75
C ALA A 160 1.80 -4.90 -7.96
N PRO A 161 2.71 -4.46 -7.07
CA PRO A 161 3.64 -5.38 -6.40
C PRO A 161 2.95 -6.25 -5.34
N HIS A 162 1.78 -5.83 -4.87
CA HIS A 162 0.98 -6.49 -3.85
C HIS A 162 -0.26 -7.19 -4.42
N ALA A 163 -0.26 -7.57 -5.71
CA ALA A 163 -1.45 -8.07 -6.40
C ALA A 163 -2.01 -9.39 -5.82
N PHE A 164 -1.16 -10.41 -5.67
CA PHE A 164 -1.55 -11.71 -5.13
C PHE A 164 -0.96 -11.96 -3.74
N ARG A 165 0.23 -11.40 -3.46
CA ARG A 165 0.88 -11.45 -2.15
C ARG A 165 1.57 -10.12 -1.87
N ASN A 166 1.58 -9.71 -0.60
CA ASN A 166 2.29 -8.50 -0.18
C ASN A 166 3.79 -8.65 -0.45
N ALA A 167 4.40 -7.58 -0.98
CA ALA A 167 5.84 -7.41 -1.02
C ALA A 167 6.41 -7.43 0.40
N ARG A 168 7.63 -7.93 0.53
CA ARG A 168 8.32 -8.07 1.82
C ARG A 168 9.65 -7.38 1.74
N ILE A 169 10.07 -6.78 2.85
CA ILE A 169 11.43 -6.24 2.99
C ILE A 169 12.25 -7.26 3.77
N ARG A 170 13.39 -7.68 3.21
CA ARG A 170 14.38 -8.56 3.85
C ARG A 170 15.77 -7.99 3.60
N ASP A 171 16.51 -7.69 4.66
CA ASP A 171 17.93 -7.26 4.57
C ASP A 171 18.20 -6.11 3.57
N GLY A 172 17.34 -5.08 3.57
CA GLY A 172 17.45 -3.95 2.64
C GLY A 172 17.02 -4.26 1.19
N MET A 173 16.44 -5.43 0.96
CA MET A 173 15.88 -5.87 -0.32
C MET A 173 14.36 -5.93 -0.27
N ILE A 174 13.71 -5.41 -1.30
CA ILE A 174 12.29 -5.59 -1.54
C ILE A 174 12.11 -6.86 -2.38
N VAL A 175 11.31 -7.79 -1.89
CA VAL A 175 11.00 -9.07 -2.52
C VAL A 175 9.52 -9.11 -2.86
N VAL A 176 9.21 -9.24 -4.14
CA VAL A 176 7.88 -9.46 -4.69
C VAL A 176 7.85 -10.85 -5.30
N THR A 177 7.10 -11.76 -4.69
CA THR A 177 6.98 -13.15 -5.18
C THR A 177 5.77 -13.36 -6.08
N ALA A 178 4.74 -12.53 -5.97
CA ALA A 178 3.51 -12.66 -6.74
C ALA A 178 2.84 -11.29 -6.99
N GLY A 179 3.49 -10.48 -7.82
CA GLY A 179 2.98 -9.21 -8.30
C GLY A 179 2.32 -9.32 -9.68
N ALA A 180 1.79 -8.20 -10.17
CA ALA A 180 1.23 -8.09 -11.52
C ALA A 180 1.80 -6.89 -12.25
N VAL A 181 2.12 -7.05 -13.54
CA VAL A 181 2.55 -5.97 -14.43
C VAL A 181 1.62 -5.89 -15.64
N ARG A 182 1.19 -4.67 -15.98
CA ARG A 182 0.30 -4.42 -17.10
C ARG A 182 1.09 -4.01 -18.32
N SER A 183 0.85 -4.68 -19.44
CA SER A 183 1.32 -4.24 -20.75
C SER A 183 0.26 -4.51 -21.82
N GLN A 184 0.07 -3.55 -22.74
CA GLN A 184 -0.88 -3.67 -23.86
C GLN A 184 -2.29 -4.15 -23.44
N ARG A 185 -2.83 -3.58 -22.36
CA ARG A 185 -4.14 -3.93 -21.79
C ARG A 185 -4.28 -5.35 -21.24
N GLN A 186 -3.18 -6.08 -21.09
CA GLN A 186 -3.14 -7.38 -20.44
C GLN A 186 -2.30 -7.29 -19.17
N TRP A 187 -2.67 -8.09 -18.17
CA TRP A 187 -1.92 -8.24 -16.94
C TRP A 187 -1.10 -9.54 -17.00
N TYR A 188 0.13 -9.48 -16.51
CA TYR A 188 1.06 -10.60 -16.45
C TYR A 188 1.56 -10.74 -15.03
N GLU A 189 1.81 -11.98 -14.59
CA GLU A 189 2.48 -12.23 -13.33
C GLU A 189 3.93 -11.70 -13.39
N ILE A 190 4.41 -11.19 -12.28
CA ILE A 190 5.81 -10.80 -12.12
C ILE A 190 6.30 -11.14 -10.70
N ALA A 191 7.51 -11.66 -10.63
CA ALA A 191 8.29 -11.71 -9.40
C ALA A 191 9.57 -10.89 -9.58
N TYR A 192 10.02 -10.21 -8.53
CA TYR A 192 11.32 -9.53 -8.53
C TYR A 192 11.94 -9.41 -7.14
N ARG A 193 13.26 -9.25 -7.14
CA ARG A 193 14.09 -8.92 -5.98
C ARG A 193 14.84 -7.65 -6.29
N CYS A 194 14.65 -6.62 -5.47
CA CYS A 194 15.23 -5.30 -5.67
C CYS A 194 16.02 -4.89 -4.45
N ARG A 195 17.34 -4.78 -4.58
CA ARG A 195 18.23 -4.26 -3.56
C ARG A 195 18.53 -2.80 -3.87
N LEU A 196 18.34 -1.94 -2.88
CA LEU A 196 18.69 -0.53 -2.97
C LEU A 196 19.97 -0.25 -2.18
N ASP A 197 20.61 0.87 -2.48
CA ASP A 197 21.66 1.44 -1.64
C ASP A 197 21.14 1.77 -0.22
N PRO A 198 22.01 1.97 0.78
CA PRO A 198 21.59 2.27 2.16
C PRO A 198 20.67 3.48 2.28
N GLU A 199 20.77 4.42 1.35
CA GLU A 199 19.94 5.62 1.30
C GLU A 199 18.55 5.38 0.66
N GLY A 200 18.33 4.20 0.05
CA GLY A 200 17.08 3.83 -0.60
C GLY A 200 16.79 4.61 -1.88
N ARG A 201 17.82 5.16 -2.53
CA ARG A 201 17.70 6.05 -3.70
C ARG A 201 18.06 5.38 -5.01
N GLN A 202 18.99 4.42 -4.98
CA GLN A 202 19.51 3.77 -6.19
C GLN A 202 19.42 2.27 -6.09
N VAL A 203 19.06 1.62 -7.18
CA VAL A 203 19.09 0.15 -7.28
C VAL A 203 20.53 -0.30 -7.45
N VAL A 204 20.94 -1.28 -6.64
CA VAL A 204 22.29 -1.88 -6.65
C VAL A 204 22.26 -3.39 -6.90
N GLY A 205 21.06 -3.96 -7.04
CA GLY A 205 20.87 -5.36 -7.41
C GLY A 205 19.43 -5.59 -7.82
N PHE A 206 19.22 -6.27 -8.94
CA PHE A 206 17.87 -6.54 -9.43
C PHE A 206 17.80 -7.90 -10.14
N GLU A 207 16.80 -8.69 -9.75
CA GLU A 207 16.45 -9.96 -10.39
C GLU A 207 14.93 -9.97 -10.62
N TYR A 208 14.47 -10.52 -11.74
CA TYR A 208 13.04 -10.61 -12.03
C TYR A 208 12.67 -11.85 -12.84
N ALA A 209 11.43 -12.26 -12.74
CA ALA A 209 10.82 -13.28 -13.58
C ALA A 209 9.48 -12.76 -14.09
N LEU A 210 9.24 -12.87 -15.41
CA LEU A 210 7.96 -12.57 -16.03
C LEU A 210 7.18 -13.88 -16.20
N GLY A 211 6.01 -13.96 -15.59
CA GLY A 211 5.14 -15.12 -15.66
C GLY A 211 4.10 -15.03 -16.78
N ALA A 212 3.07 -15.86 -16.63
CA ALA A 212 1.97 -15.95 -17.60
C ALA A 212 1.04 -14.73 -17.55
N THR A 213 0.16 -14.61 -18.54
CA THR A 213 -0.96 -13.67 -18.51
C THR A 213 -1.94 -14.05 -17.39
N ILE A 214 -2.41 -13.05 -16.64
CA ILE A 214 -3.41 -13.21 -15.59
C ILE A 214 -4.80 -13.18 -16.20
N GLU A 215 -5.60 -14.21 -15.90
CA GLU A 215 -6.98 -14.32 -16.38
C GLU A 215 -7.84 -13.13 -15.96
N ARG A 216 -8.65 -12.62 -16.90
CA ARG A 216 -9.53 -11.46 -16.65
C ARG A 216 -10.48 -11.65 -15.48
N ALA A 217 -10.94 -12.88 -15.23
CA ALA A 217 -11.82 -13.19 -14.12
C ALA A 217 -11.18 -12.89 -12.74
N LEU A 218 -9.86 -12.86 -12.66
CA LEU A 218 -9.11 -12.58 -11.44
C LEU A 218 -8.86 -11.07 -11.22
N TRP A 219 -9.12 -10.24 -12.22
CA TRP A 219 -8.64 -8.85 -12.20
C TRP A 219 -9.28 -8.02 -11.08
N ASP A 220 -10.60 -8.08 -10.95
CA ASP A 220 -11.33 -7.29 -9.96
C ASP A 220 -10.98 -7.71 -8.53
N ALA A 221 -10.84 -9.02 -8.30
CA ALA A 221 -10.46 -9.58 -7.00
C ALA A 221 -9.07 -9.14 -6.52
N HIS A 222 -8.17 -8.82 -7.46
CA HIS A 222 -6.79 -8.41 -7.18
C HIS A 222 -6.51 -6.92 -7.47
N GLY A 223 -7.56 -6.11 -7.65
CA GLY A 223 -7.42 -4.66 -7.90
C GLY A 223 -6.74 -4.32 -9.23
N LEU A 224 -6.76 -5.24 -10.20
CA LEU A 224 -6.11 -5.12 -11.49
C LEU A 224 -7.05 -4.47 -12.51
N ALA A 225 -7.29 -3.18 -12.35
CA ALA A 225 -8.29 -2.48 -13.17
C ALA A 225 -8.09 -2.70 -14.69
N PRO A 226 -9.18 -2.92 -15.47
CA PRO A 226 -9.12 -3.08 -16.93
C PRO A 226 -8.58 -1.85 -17.69
N VAL A 227 -8.42 -0.71 -16.99
CA VAL A 227 -8.33 0.71 -17.42
C VAL A 227 -8.29 0.98 -18.93
N HIS A 228 -9.32 1.68 -19.40
CA HIS A 228 -9.59 2.12 -20.75
C HIS A 228 -8.51 3.06 -21.31
#